data_AF-A0A959V654-F1
#
_entry.id   AF-A0A959V654-F1
#
_cell.length_a   1.000
_cell.length_b   1.000
_cell.length_c   1.000
_cell.angle_alpha   90.00
_cell.angle_beta   90.00
_cell.angle_gamma   90.00
#
_symmetry.space_group_name_H-M   'P 1'
#
loop_
_entity.id
_entity.type
_entity.pdbx_description
1 polymer ?
#
loop_
_entity_poly.entity_id
_entity_poly.type
_entity_poly.pdbx_seq_one_letter_code
_entity_poly.pdbx_strand_id
1 'polypeptide(L)'
;MFDREKWAEIFDTIGKNKLRTVLTGFSVFWGIFMLIILLGGGRGLRNGFEYDFRNTAVNSINIWGGQTSVPWQGLPVNRDIRLTMQDLEAIRHGIPGLEHISGEYRLWRGRSQLNYGENYGNFTIKGIQPEYRMLEQQTVIAGRFINEVDLADARKVIVIAEDAQESLFKDEDPLHKWLQVNGIPFEVVGIYQFESGGRGQNQSSSVFIPLTTAQRVFNAHNDVDRIAFSFSESTLAGSKMAEQRAIGILA
;
A
#
# COMPACT_ATOMS: atom_id res chain seq x y z
N MET A 1 -3.52 60.23 23.52
CA MET A 1 -2.55 59.43 22.73
C MET A 1 -3.16 58.82 21.45
N PHE A 2 -4.49 58.86 21.25
CA PHE A 2 -5.12 58.60 19.96
C PHE A 2 -5.76 59.89 19.42
N ASP A 3 -5.05 60.58 18.53
CA ASP A 3 -5.54 61.80 17.86
C ASP A 3 -6.42 61.40 16.68
N ARG A 4 -7.74 61.54 16.82
CA ARG A 4 -8.71 61.24 15.75
C ARG A 4 -8.51 62.13 14.52
N GLU A 5 -8.01 63.34 14.72
CA GLU A 5 -7.74 64.31 13.66
C GLU A 5 -6.60 63.86 12.74
N LYS A 6 -5.51 63.32 13.30
CA LYS A 6 -4.38 62.78 12.51
C LYS A 6 -4.78 61.57 11.66
N TRP A 7 -5.65 60.71 12.18
CA TRP A 7 -6.19 59.60 11.41
C TRP A 7 -7.08 60.10 10.24
N ALA A 8 -7.93 61.10 10.48
CA ALA A 8 -8.75 61.69 9.43
C ALA A 8 -7.92 62.34 8.32
N GLU A 9 -6.84 63.04 8.67
CA GLU A 9 -5.89 63.65 7.72
C GLU A 9 -5.14 62.61 6.87
N ILE A 10 -4.75 61.48 7.47
CA ILE A 10 -4.13 60.35 6.77
C ILE A 10 -5.11 59.75 5.75
N PHE A 11 -6.38 59.52 6.14
CA PHE A 11 -7.40 58.99 5.22
C PHE A 11 -7.74 59.96 4.09
N ASP A 12 -7.80 61.27 4.36
CA ASP A 12 -8.01 62.30 3.33
C ASP A 12 -6.84 62.34 2.33
N THR A 13 -5.60 62.23 2.83
CA THR A 13 -4.39 62.20 1.99
C THR A 13 -4.31 60.92 1.14
N ILE A 14 -4.67 59.77 1.71
CA ILE A 14 -4.81 58.49 0.98
C ILE A 14 -5.89 58.60 -0.11
N GLY A 15 -7.00 59.27 0.20
CA GLY A 15 -8.13 59.49 -0.70
C GLY A 15 -7.85 60.44 -1.87
N LYS A 16 -6.84 61.32 -1.77
CA LYS A 16 -6.42 62.24 -2.84
C LYS A 16 -5.70 61.55 -4.00
N ASN A 17 -4.93 60.48 -3.73
CA ASN A 17 -4.18 59.73 -4.74
C ASN A 17 -4.63 58.26 -4.82
N LYS A 18 -5.93 58.05 -5.08
CA LYS A 18 -6.60 56.74 -5.07
C LYS A 18 -5.85 55.66 -5.87
N LEU A 19 -5.42 55.97 -7.09
CA LEU A 19 -4.76 54.99 -7.96
C LEU A 19 -3.42 54.50 -7.39
N ARG A 20 -2.61 55.41 -6.86
CA ARG A 20 -1.28 55.08 -6.32
C ARG A 20 -1.40 54.25 -5.05
N THR A 21 -2.28 54.67 -4.13
CA THR A 21 -2.51 53.93 -2.88
C THR A 21 -3.04 52.52 -3.15
N VAL A 22 -3.96 52.37 -4.12
CA VAL A 22 -4.48 51.05 -4.52
C VAL A 22 -3.39 50.18 -5.14
N LEU A 23 -2.57 50.69 -6.07
CA LEU A 23 -1.50 49.92 -6.71
C LEU A 23 -0.42 49.46 -5.71
N THR A 24 -0.01 50.33 -4.79
CA THR A 24 0.99 49.97 -3.76
C THR A 24 0.42 48.95 -2.77
N GLY A 25 -0.82 49.16 -2.30
CA GLY A 25 -1.49 48.21 -1.41
C GLY A 25 -1.74 46.86 -2.07
N PHE A 26 -2.14 46.87 -3.34
CA PHE A 26 -2.36 45.66 -4.13
C PHE A 26 -1.06 44.88 -4.33
N SER A 27 0.07 45.55 -4.55
CA SER A 27 1.37 44.89 -4.71
C SER A 27 1.80 44.15 -3.44
N VAL A 28 1.64 44.77 -2.27
CA VAL A 28 1.95 44.15 -0.98
C VAL A 28 0.98 43.01 -0.68
N PHE A 29 -0.32 43.23 -0.90
CA PHE A 29 -1.35 42.19 -0.75
C PHE A 29 -1.05 40.98 -1.64
N TRP A 30 -0.73 41.20 -2.91
CA TRP A 30 -0.45 40.13 -3.87
C TRP A 30 0.82 39.35 -3.49
N GLY A 31 1.86 40.02 -3.00
CA GLY A 31 3.07 39.35 -2.52
C GLY A 31 2.82 38.43 -1.32
N ILE A 32 2.07 38.91 -0.32
CA ILE A 32 1.70 38.10 0.85
C ILE A 32 0.75 36.98 0.43
N PHE A 33 -0.20 37.24 -0.47
CA PHE A 33 -1.13 36.25 -0.99
C PHE A 33 -0.42 35.09 -1.69
N MET A 34 0.53 35.39 -2.58
CA MET A 34 1.35 34.37 -3.25
C MET A 34 2.19 33.56 -2.25
N LEU A 35 2.76 34.21 -1.23
CA LEU A 35 3.51 33.54 -0.18
C LEU A 35 2.64 32.56 0.62
N ILE A 36 1.41 32.96 0.98
CA ILE A 36 0.47 32.12 1.71
C ILE A 36 0.06 30.91 0.86
N ILE A 37 -0.24 31.10 -0.43
CA ILE A 37 -0.58 30.00 -1.35
C ILE A 37 0.58 29.02 -1.46
N LEU A 38 1.80 29.51 -1.66
CA LEU A 38 2.97 28.66 -1.82
C LEU A 38 3.27 27.87 -0.53
N LEU A 39 3.17 28.52 0.64
CA LEU A 39 3.37 27.86 1.92
C LEU A 39 2.26 26.85 2.22
N GLY A 40 1.01 27.20 1.93
CA GLY A 40 -0.15 26.32 2.11
C GLY A 40 -0.07 25.11 1.19
N GLY A 41 0.18 25.31 -0.10
CA GLY A 41 0.35 24.25 -1.08
C GLY A 41 1.57 23.38 -0.79
N GLY A 42 2.71 23.97 -0.45
CA GLY A 42 3.93 23.24 -0.12
C GLY A 42 3.78 22.38 1.14
N ARG A 43 3.16 22.90 2.21
CA ARG A 43 2.85 22.12 3.41
C ARG A 43 1.79 21.06 3.15
N GLY A 44 0.76 21.38 2.37
CA GLY A 44 -0.28 20.44 1.97
C GLY A 44 0.28 19.25 1.21
N LEU A 45 1.14 19.50 0.22
CA LEU A 45 1.83 18.44 -0.52
C LEU A 45 2.71 17.60 0.41
N ARG A 46 3.54 18.25 1.24
CA ARG A 46 4.40 17.52 2.20
C ARG A 46 3.58 16.61 3.12
N ASN A 47 2.49 17.12 3.69
CA ASN A 47 1.64 16.35 4.58
C ASN A 47 0.90 15.22 3.85
N GLY A 48 0.48 15.45 2.59
CA GLY A 48 -0.11 14.42 1.74
C GLY A 48 0.86 13.28 1.47
N PHE A 49 2.08 13.60 1.03
CA PHE A 49 3.14 12.62 0.86
C PHE A 49 3.48 11.89 2.17
N GLU A 50 3.61 12.60 3.28
CA GLU A 50 3.89 11.97 4.59
C GLU A 50 2.75 11.04 5.04
N TYR A 51 1.50 11.34 4.70
CA TYR A 51 0.35 10.51 5.00
C TYR A 51 0.26 9.27 4.11
N ASP A 52 0.51 9.40 2.80
CA ASP A 52 0.51 8.29 1.85
C ASP A 52 1.66 7.30 2.12
N PHE A 53 2.82 7.81 2.55
CA PHE A 53 4.00 6.98 2.84
C PHE A 53 4.08 6.47 4.28
N ARG A 54 3.21 6.92 5.20
CA ARG A 54 3.22 6.49 6.62
C ARG A 54 3.12 4.97 6.77
N ASN A 55 2.32 4.34 5.90
CA ASN A 55 1.98 2.92 6.01
C ASN A 55 2.81 2.03 5.08
N THR A 56 3.68 2.64 4.27
CA THR A 56 4.79 1.92 3.66
C THR A 56 5.88 1.85 4.71
N ALA A 57 6.19 0.65 5.21
CA ALA A 57 7.33 0.48 6.11
C ALA A 57 8.56 1.13 5.45
N VAL A 58 9.08 2.20 6.06
CA VAL A 58 10.20 3.02 5.56
C VAL A 58 11.44 2.16 5.27
N ASN A 59 11.47 0.96 5.83
CA ASN A 59 12.55 -0.02 5.72
C ASN A 59 12.18 -1.28 4.93
N SER A 60 11.15 -1.26 4.08
CA SER A 60 10.76 -2.42 3.26
C SER A 60 11.34 -2.36 1.85
N ILE A 61 11.86 -3.49 1.37
CA ILE A 61 12.23 -3.72 -0.03
C ILE A 61 11.21 -4.68 -0.63
N ASN A 62 10.70 -4.32 -1.81
CA ASN A 62 9.78 -5.14 -2.59
C ASN A 62 10.47 -5.57 -3.87
N ILE A 63 10.51 -6.88 -4.13
CA ILE A 63 11.06 -7.48 -5.33
C ILE A 63 9.91 -8.13 -6.09
N TRP A 64 9.77 -7.85 -7.37
CA TRP A 64 8.78 -8.47 -8.24
C TRP A 64 9.41 -8.89 -9.56
N GLY A 65 8.79 -9.86 -10.21
CA GLY A 65 9.19 -10.30 -11.54
C GLY A 65 9.02 -9.19 -12.58
N GLY A 66 10.11 -8.84 -13.27
CA GLY A 66 10.09 -7.97 -14.43
C GLY A 66 10.26 -8.75 -15.74
N GLN A 67 10.62 -8.05 -16.81
CA GLN A 67 11.01 -8.66 -18.07
C GLN A 67 12.53 -8.61 -18.26
N THR A 68 13.11 -9.68 -18.79
CA THR A 68 14.55 -9.75 -19.03
C THR A 68 14.98 -8.69 -20.06
N SER A 69 15.90 -7.80 -19.66
CA SER A 69 16.42 -6.74 -20.54
C SER A 69 17.63 -7.18 -21.38
N VAL A 70 18.28 -8.29 -21.03
CA VAL A 70 19.47 -8.82 -21.71
C VAL A 70 19.29 -10.28 -22.10
N PRO A 71 19.86 -10.73 -23.24
CA PRO A 71 19.90 -12.16 -23.58
C PRO A 71 20.73 -12.92 -22.57
N TRP A 72 20.31 -14.15 -22.23
CA TRP A 72 21.01 -14.99 -21.26
C TRP A 72 21.00 -16.45 -21.69
N GLN A 73 22.16 -17.10 -21.75
CA GLN A 73 22.28 -18.53 -22.09
C GLN A 73 21.51 -18.95 -23.36
N GLY A 74 21.54 -18.13 -24.41
CA GLY A 74 20.83 -18.40 -25.66
C GLY A 74 19.32 -18.10 -25.62
N LEU A 75 18.79 -17.60 -24.51
CA LEU A 75 17.41 -17.15 -24.38
C LEU A 75 17.27 -15.68 -24.82
N PRO A 76 16.16 -15.33 -25.52
CA PRO A 76 15.93 -13.96 -25.97
C PRO A 76 15.55 -13.04 -24.81
N VAL A 77 15.65 -11.73 -25.06
CA VAL A 77 15.09 -10.69 -24.19
C VAL A 77 13.56 -10.79 -24.09
N ASN A 78 12.96 -10.03 -23.17
CA ASN A 78 11.52 -9.91 -23.00
C ASN A 78 10.80 -11.16 -22.46
N ARG A 79 11.51 -12.00 -21.69
CA ARG A 79 10.92 -13.10 -20.94
C ARG A 79 10.47 -12.62 -19.56
N ASP A 80 9.34 -13.12 -19.09
CA ASP A 80 8.87 -12.85 -17.73
C ASP A 80 9.74 -13.59 -16.71
N ILE A 81 10.28 -12.85 -15.76
CA ILE A 81 10.99 -13.39 -14.60
C ILE A 81 9.93 -13.88 -13.61
N ARG A 82 10.01 -15.16 -13.24
CA ARG A 82 9.15 -15.76 -12.20
C ARG A 82 10.00 -15.95 -10.96
N LEU A 83 9.56 -15.37 -9.85
CA LEU A 83 10.14 -15.63 -8.54
C LEU A 83 9.49 -16.89 -7.98
N THR A 84 10.24 -17.60 -7.14
CA THR A 84 9.82 -18.87 -6.54
C THR A 84 9.98 -18.84 -5.03
N MET A 85 9.41 -19.79 -4.31
CA MET A 85 9.70 -19.94 -2.88
C MET A 85 11.17 -20.24 -2.59
N GLN A 86 11.91 -20.82 -3.53
CA GLN A 86 13.35 -21.06 -3.36
C GLN A 86 14.11 -19.73 -3.30
N ASP A 87 13.72 -18.76 -4.13
CA ASP A 87 14.27 -17.40 -4.12
C ASP A 87 14.00 -16.69 -2.80
N LEU A 88 12.79 -16.87 -2.26
CA LEU A 88 12.42 -16.33 -0.95
C LEU A 88 13.29 -16.90 0.17
N GLU A 89 13.46 -18.23 0.21
CA GLU A 89 14.30 -18.87 1.22
C GLU A 89 15.77 -18.50 1.06
N ALA A 90 16.26 -18.37 -0.19
CA ALA A 90 17.61 -17.91 -0.47
C ALA A 90 17.85 -16.48 0.07
N ILE A 91 16.89 -15.57 -0.08
CA ILE A 91 16.95 -14.22 0.50
C ILE A 91 16.89 -14.28 2.03
N ARG A 92 15.97 -15.08 2.59
CA ARG A 92 15.81 -15.26 4.04
C ARG A 92 17.11 -15.69 4.71
N HIS A 93 17.88 -16.57 4.07
CA HIS A 93 19.16 -17.06 4.60
C HIS A 93 20.38 -16.21 4.18
N GLY A 94 20.36 -15.60 3.01
CA GLY A 94 21.50 -14.87 2.45
C GLY A 94 21.65 -13.43 2.96
N ILE A 95 20.59 -12.84 3.50
CA ILE A 95 20.61 -11.47 4.02
C ILE A 95 20.50 -11.49 5.55
N PRO A 96 21.60 -11.28 6.29
CA PRO A 96 21.54 -11.11 7.75
C PRO A 96 20.86 -9.78 8.11
N GLY A 97 20.10 -9.76 9.21
CA GLY A 97 19.44 -8.56 9.73
C GLY A 97 18.04 -8.28 9.15
N LEU A 98 17.45 -9.24 8.45
CA LEU A 98 16.03 -9.20 8.08
C LEU A 98 15.16 -9.33 9.32
N GLU A 99 14.19 -8.43 9.47
CA GLU A 99 13.21 -8.46 10.54
C GLU A 99 11.97 -9.27 10.13
N HIS A 100 11.44 -8.98 8.95
CA HIS A 100 10.30 -9.68 8.36
C HIS A 100 10.55 -9.96 6.88
N ILE A 101 10.06 -11.11 6.38
CA ILE A 101 10.07 -11.46 4.97
C ILE A 101 8.81 -12.25 4.64
N SER A 102 8.15 -11.92 3.54
CA SER A 102 6.97 -12.62 3.06
C SER A 102 6.94 -12.68 1.55
N GLY A 103 6.50 -13.82 1.04
CA GLY A 103 6.08 -14.00 -0.34
C GLY A 103 4.61 -13.62 -0.51
N GLU A 104 4.26 -13.06 -1.65
CA GLU A 104 2.90 -12.86 -2.12
C GLU A 104 2.73 -13.51 -3.50
N TYR A 105 1.66 -14.25 -3.66
CA TYR A 105 1.18 -14.72 -4.96
C TYR A 105 -0.19 -14.12 -5.27
N ARG A 106 -0.35 -13.44 -6.41
CA ARG A 106 -1.63 -12.88 -6.84
C ARG A 106 -2.32 -13.88 -7.75
N LEU A 107 -3.48 -14.38 -7.32
CA LEU A 107 -4.23 -15.37 -8.10
C LEU A 107 -4.58 -14.82 -9.48
N TRP A 108 -4.21 -15.57 -10.51
CA TRP A 108 -4.36 -15.25 -11.93
C TRP A 108 -3.84 -13.86 -12.33
N ARG A 109 -2.99 -13.24 -11.50
CA ARG A 109 -2.47 -11.87 -11.69
C ARG A 109 -3.56 -10.84 -11.99
N GLY A 110 -4.78 -11.07 -11.48
CA GLY A 110 -5.97 -10.29 -11.82
C GLY A 110 -6.99 -10.20 -10.69
N ARG A 111 -8.21 -9.79 -11.05
CA ARG A 111 -9.37 -9.81 -10.14
C ARG A 111 -10.14 -11.10 -10.32
N SER A 112 -10.66 -11.61 -9.23
CA SER A 112 -11.44 -12.84 -9.18
C SER A 112 -12.79 -12.58 -8.53
N GLN A 113 -13.77 -13.39 -8.88
CA GLN A 113 -15.11 -13.25 -8.34
C GLN A 113 -15.17 -13.91 -6.96
N LEU A 114 -15.63 -13.13 -5.99
CA LEU A 114 -16.08 -13.62 -4.70
C LEU A 114 -17.60 -13.58 -4.68
N ASN A 115 -18.22 -14.63 -4.17
CA ASN A 115 -19.67 -14.73 -4.05
C ASN A 115 -20.08 -15.25 -2.68
N TYR A 116 -21.11 -14.62 -2.11
CA TYR A 116 -21.76 -15.02 -0.88
C TYR A 116 -23.28 -14.96 -1.10
N GLY A 117 -23.93 -16.12 -1.18
CA GLY A 117 -25.34 -16.21 -1.59
C GLY A 117 -25.57 -15.60 -2.97
N GLU A 118 -26.44 -14.60 -3.05
CA GLU A 118 -26.74 -13.83 -4.28
C GLU A 118 -25.81 -12.63 -4.49
N ASN A 119 -25.03 -12.24 -3.47
CA ASN A 119 -24.11 -11.10 -3.57
C ASN A 119 -22.79 -11.57 -4.19
N TYR A 120 -22.24 -10.76 -5.10
CA TYR A 120 -20.96 -11.04 -5.73
C TYR A 120 -20.16 -9.75 -5.97
N GLY A 121 -18.84 -9.88 -6.01
CA GLY A 121 -17.92 -8.77 -6.28
C GLY A 121 -16.58 -9.26 -6.79
N ASN A 122 -15.84 -8.38 -7.47
CA ASN A 122 -14.55 -8.69 -8.07
C ASN A 122 -13.41 -8.11 -7.23
N PHE A 123 -12.63 -8.98 -6.58
CA PHE A 123 -11.55 -8.59 -5.68
C PHE A 123 -10.22 -9.19 -6.12
N THR A 124 -9.12 -8.56 -5.72
CA THR A 124 -7.78 -9.12 -5.93
C THR A 124 -7.51 -10.12 -4.81
N ILE A 125 -7.27 -11.39 -5.14
CA ILE A 125 -6.95 -12.39 -4.13
C ILE A 125 -5.44 -12.57 -4.08
N LYS A 126 -4.89 -12.50 -2.87
CA LYS A 126 -3.47 -12.67 -2.59
C LYS A 126 -3.25 -13.85 -1.66
N GLY A 127 -2.43 -14.80 -2.09
CA GLY A 127 -1.82 -15.80 -1.23
C GLY A 127 -0.67 -15.15 -0.46
N ILE A 128 -0.71 -15.16 0.87
CA ILE A 128 0.29 -14.48 1.72
C ILE A 128 0.81 -15.38 2.85
N GLN A 129 1.95 -15.00 3.43
CA GLN A 129 2.45 -15.57 4.69
C GLN A 129 2.07 -14.66 5.88
N PRO A 130 2.07 -15.16 7.13
CA PRO A 130 1.66 -14.39 8.30
C PRO A 130 2.45 -13.10 8.48
N GLU A 131 3.75 -13.10 8.16
CA GLU A 131 4.64 -11.95 8.27
C GLU A 131 4.24 -10.78 7.34
N TYR A 132 3.45 -11.04 6.30
CA TYR A 132 2.89 -10.01 5.42
C TYR A 132 2.13 -8.93 6.19
N ARG A 133 1.47 -9.31 7.30
CA ARG A 133 0.74 -8.37 8.17
C ARG A 133 1.64 -7.25 8.67
N MET A 134 2.86 -7.59 9.08
CA MET A 134 3.82 -6.63 9.64
C MET A 134 4.44 -5.76 8.55
N LEU A 135 4.71 -6.35 7.38
CA LEU A 135 5.30 -5.64 6.24
C LEU A 135 4.38 -4.55 5.67
N GLU A 136 3.07 -4.81 5.65
CA GLU A 136 2.07 -3.91 5.05
C GLU A 136 1.18 -3.26 6.11
N GLN A 137 1.55 -3.36 7.39
CA GLN A 137 0.90 -2.72 8.54
C GLN A 137 -0.64 -2.87 8.55
N GLN A 138 -1.12 -4.10 8.34
CA GLN A 138 -2.55 -4.36 8.26
C GLN A 138 -3.18 -4.44 9.67
N THR A 139 -4.17 -3.58 9.91
CA THR A 139 -4.91 -3.53 11.18
C THR A 139 -6.11 -4.49 11.12
N VAL A 140 -6.16 -5.47 12.01
CA VAL A 140 -7.27 -6.42 12.10
C VAL A 140 -8.38 -5.80 12.95
N ILE A 141 -9.57 -5.63 12.38
CA ILE A 141 -10.74 -5.08 13.06
C ILE A 141 -11.45 -6.18 13.86
N ALA A 142 -11.62 -7.35 13.26
CA ALA A 142 -12.36 -8.46 13.85
C ALA A 142 -11.76 -9.83 13.48
N GLY A 143 -11.95 -10.81 14.37
CA GLY A 143 -11.41 -12.15 14.19
C GLY A 143 -9.88 -12.21 14.30
N ARG A 144 -9.24 -12.88 13.35
CA ARG A 144 -7.79 -13.10 13.32
C ARG A 144 -7.24 -12.99 11.89
N PHE A 145 -5.94 -12.72 11.79
CA PHE A 145 -5.23 -12.82 10.52
C PHE A 145 -4.80 -14.27 10.23
N ILE A 146 -4.21 -14.48 9.05
CA ILE A 146 -3.59 -15.75 8.66
C ILE A 146 -2.41 -16.06 9.58
N ASN A 147 -2.29 -17.32 10.02
CA ASN A 147 -1.22 -17.78 10.91
C ASN A 147 -0.44 -18.98 10.34
N GLU A 148 0.63 -19.38 11.03
CA GLU A 148 1.49 -20.50 10.61
C GLU A 148 0.76 -21.83 10.47
N VAL A 149 -0.25 -22.07 11.30
CA VAL A 149 -1.04 -23.32 11.26
C VAL A 149 -1.92 -23.36 10.00
N ASP A 150 -2.49 -22.22 9.60
CA ASP A 150 -3.25 -22.12 8.36
C ASP A 150 -2.36 -22.40 7.15
N LEU A 151 -1.10 -21.95 7.19
CA LEU A 151 -0.11 -22.24 6.15
C LEU A 151 0.28 -23.72 6.14
N ALA A 152 0.63 -24.30 7.29
CA ALA A 152 1.08 -25.68 7.41
C ALA A 152 0.01 -26.68 6.90
N ASP A 153 -1.23 -26.47 7.32
CA ASP A 153 -2.37 -27.32 6.96
C ASP A 153 -2.97 -26.96 5.58
N ALA A 154 -2.55 -25.85 4.97
CA ALA A 154 -3.18 -25.25 3.79
C ALA A 154 -4.69 -25.12 3.95
N ARG A 155 -5.11 -24.47 5.04
CA ARG A 155 -6.53 -24.30 5.38
C ARG A 155 -7.21 -23.37 4.37
N LYS A 156 -8.46 -23.69 4.02
CA LYS A 156 -9.31 -22.86 3.17
C LYS A 156 -9.96 -21.75 3.99
N VAL A 157 -9.12 -20.84 4.48
CA VAL A 157 -9.53 -19.65 5.24
C VAL A 157 -9.25 -18.40 4.43
N ILE A 158 -10.06 -17.36 4.63
CA ILE A 158 -9.91 -16.05 3.98
C ILE A 158 -10.01 -14.93 5.00
N VAL A 159 -9.19 -13.90 4.83
CA VAL A 159 -9.30 -12.63 5.55
C VAL A 159 -9.75 -11.59 4.53
N ILE A 160 -10.85 -10.91 4.84
CA ILE A 160 -11.47 -9.93 3.94
C ILE A 160 -11.21 -8.50 4.43
N ALA A 161 -11.24 -7.56 3.51
CA ALA A 161 -11.19 -6.15 3.83
C ALA A 161 -12.59 -5.62 4.20
N GLU A 162 -12.64 -4.48 4.90
CA GLU A 162 -13.88 -3.80 5.29
C GLU A 162 -14.81 -3.51 4.09
N ASP A 163 -14.27 -3.06 2.95
CA ASP A 163 -15.06 -2.82 1.72
C ASP A 163 -15.63 -4.11 1.11
N ALA A 164 -14.91 -5.23 1.23
CA ALA A 164 -15.41 -6.53 0.81
C ALA A 164 -16.52 -7.05 1.73
N GLN A 165 -16.44 -6.78 3.04
CA GLN A 165 -17.51 -7.06 3.99
C GLN A 165 -18.77 -6.27 3.62
N GLU A 166 -18.66 -4.95 3.45
CA GLU A 166 -19.81 -4.09 3.11
C GLU A 166 -20.49 -4.54 1.81
N SER A 167 -19.70 -4.88 0.80
CA SER A 167 -20.23 -5.30 -0.51
C SER A 167 -20.87 -6.68 -0.51
N LEU A 168 -20.32 -7.65 0.23
CA LEU A 168 -20.75 -9.05 0.15
C LEU A 168 -21.74 -9.44 1.26
N PHE A 169 -21.54 -8.91 2.46
CA PHE A 169 -22.29 -9.27 3.67
C PHE A 169 -23.22 -8.16 4.15
N LYS A 170 -23.04 -6.90 3.70
CA LYS A 170 -23.84 -5.73 4.14
C LYS A 170 -23.77 -5.60 5.67
N ASP A 171 -24.91 -5.70 6.36
CA ASP A 171 -25.02 -5.63 7.82
C ASP A 171 -24.80 -6.99 8.52
N GLU A 172 -24.54 -8.05 7.77
CA GLU A 172 -24.34 -9.40 8.31
C GLU A 172 -22.90 -9.61 8.79
N ASP A 173 -22.70 -10.23 9.96
CA ASP A 173 -21.35 -10.56 10.45
C ASP A 173 -20.69 -11.63 9.54
N PRO A 174 -19.55 -11.35 8.89
CA PRO A 174 -18.94 -12.29 7.97
C PRO A 174 -18.17 -13.41 8.68
N LEU A 175 -17.81 -13.27 9.97
CA LEU A 175 -16.95 -14.23 10.66
C LEU A 175 -17.55 -15.64 10.71
N HIS A 176 -16.70 -16.64 10.49
CA HIS A 176 -17.05 -18.07 10.42
C HIS A 176 -18.02 -18.46 9.30
N LYS A 177 -18.32 -17.54 8.38
CA LYS A 177 -19.14 -17.83 7.22
C LYS A 177 -18.30 -18.26 6.05
N TRP A 178 -18.94 -19.00 5.16
CA TRP A 178 -18.31 -19.53 3.96
C TRP A 178 -18.65 -18.63 2.78
N LEU A 179 -17.62 -18.11 2.13
CA LEU A 179 -17.76 -17.45 0.83
C LEU A 179 -17.08 -18.30 -0.24
N GLN A 180 -17.54 -18.17 -1.46
CA GLN A 180 -16.96 -18.85 -2.59
C GLN A 180 -15.96 -17.95 -3.30
N VAL A 181 -14.81 -18.52 -3.57
CA VAL A 181 -13.72 -17.92 -4.33
C VAL A 181 -13.58 -18.73 -5.61
N ASN A 182 -14.07 -18.20 -6.74
CA ASN A 182 -14.16 -18.93 -8.02
C ASN A 182 -14.74 -20.35 -7.85
N GLY A 183 -15.84 -20.48 -7.09
CA GLY A 183 -16.55 -21.74 -6.86
C GLY A 183 -15.97 -22.62 -5.75
N ILE A 184 -14.87 -22.23 -5.10
CA ILE A 184 -14.27 -22.98 -4.00
C ILE A 184 -14.64 -22.31 -2.67
N PRO A 185 -15.17 -23.05 -1.68
CA PRO A 185 -15.57 -22.47 -0.41
C PRO A 185 -14.36 -22.17 0.49
N PHE A 186 -14.34 -20.96 1.08
CA PHE A 186 -13.39 -20.49 2.08
C PHE A 186 -14.13 -19.92 3.29
N GLU A 187 -13.66 -20.23 4.49
CA GLU A 187 -14.19 -19.70 5.75
C GLU A 187 -13.56 -18.33 6.05
N VAL A 188 -14.39 -17.33 6.33
CA VAL A 188 -13.90 -16.01 6.77
C VAL A 188 -13.45 -16.09 8.23
N VAL A 189 -12.16 -15.83 8.46
CA VAL A 189 -11.57 -15.90 9.81
C VAL A 189 -11.22 -14.53 10.39
N GLY A 190 -11.26 -13.48 9.57
CA GLY A 190 -10.98 -12.14 10.02
C GLY A 190 -11.30 -11.07 9.01
N ILE A 191 -11.35 -9.85 9.53
CA ILE A 191 -11.63 -8.62 8.80
C ILE A 191 -10.50 -7.66 9.10
N TYR A 192 -9.94 -7.06 8.07
CA TYR A 192 -8.86 -6.10 8.21
C TYR A 192 -9.26 -4.74 7.61
N GLN A 193 -8.72 -3.68 8.19
CA GLN A 193 -8.75 -2.34 7.63
C GLN A 193 -7.39 -2.04 7.02
N PHE A 194 -7.39 -1.56 5.78
CA PHE A 194 -6.20 -0.96 5.25
C PHE A 194 -6.12 0.47 5.78
N GLU A 195 -5.18 0.71 6.70
CA GLU A 195 -4.77 2.06 7.02
C GLU A 195 -4.03 2.56 5.78
N SER A 196 -4.64 3.42 4.97
CA SER A 196 -3.93 4.18 3.94
C SER A 196 -4.68 5.42 3.66
N GLY A 197 -3.94 6.52 3.80
CA GLY A 197 -4.32 7.74 3.16
C GLY A 197 -4.53 7.57 1.68
N GLY A 198 -5.65 8.07 1.18
CA GLY A 198 -5.74 8.47 -0.21
C GLY A 198 -5.98 7.39 -1.27
N ARG A 199 -6.05 6.09 -0.96
CA ARG A 199 -6.60 5.14 -1.96
C ARG A 199 -8.08 5.46 -2.16
N GLY A 200 -8.39 6.11 -3.29
CA GLY A 200 -9.76 6.48 -3.63
C GLY A 200 -10.69 5.27 -3.59
N GLN A 201 -11.95 5.52 -3.20
CA GLN A 201 -13.05 4.56 -3.02
C GLN A 201 -13.27 3.54 -4.16
N ASN A 202 -12.62 3.71 -5.32
CA ASN A 202 -12.84 2.89 -6.51
C ASN A 202 -11.84 1.72 -6.67
N GLN A 203 -10.90 1.52 -5.75
CA GLN A 203 -9.96 0.40 -5.81
C GLN A 203 -10.31 -0.62 -4.73
N SER A 204 -11.09 -1.65 -5.12
CA SER A 204 -11.44 -2.77 -4.25
C SER A 204 -10.19 -3.32 -3.58
N SER A 205 -10.22 -3.40 -2.26
CA SER A 205 -9.11 -3.93 -1.46
C SER A 205 -8.85 -5.39 -1.83
N SER A 206 -7.64 -5.83 -1.51
CA SER A 206 -7.30 -7.24 -1.70
C SER A 206 -7.96 -8.09 -0.62
N VAL A 207 -8.15 -9.36 -0.90
CA VAL A 207 -8.51 -10.37 0.09
C VAL A 207 -7.36 -11.36 0.21
N PHE A 208 -7.17 -11.91 1.40
CA PHE A 208 -6.00 -12.70 1.72
C PHE A 208 -6.38 -14.15 1.99
N ILE A 209 -5.65 -15.08 1.39
CA ILE A 209 -5.70 -16.51 1.71
C ILE A 209 -4.28 -17.00 2.06
N PRO A 210 -4.11 -18.13 2.76
CA PRO A 210 -2.78 -18.68 2.99
C PRO A 210 -2.07 -18.98 1.66
N LEU A 211 -0.79 -18.61 1.57
CA LEU A 211 0.01 -18.83 0.34
C LEU A 211 0.03 -20.31 -0.07
N THR A 212 0.20 -21.22 0.88
CA THR A 212 0.18 -22.67 0.63
C THR A 212 -1.19 -23.15 0.10
N THR A 213 -2.28 -22.55 0.55
CA THR A 213 -3.62 -22.81 0.03
C THR A 213 -3.75 -22.31 -1.40
N ALA A 214 -3.23 -21.12 -1.72
CA ALA A 214 -3.20 -20.62 -3.10
C ALA A 214 -2.43 -21.57 -4.03
N GLN A 215 -1.29 -22.08 -3.56
CA GLN A 215 -0.43 -23.01 -4.27
C GLN A 215 -1.08 -24.37 -4.53
N ARG A 216 -1.73 -24.96 -3.51
CA ARG A 216 -2.38 -26.27 -3.63
C ARG A 216 -3.71 -26.22 -4.38
N VAL A 217 -4.53 -25.19 -4.13
CA VAL A 217 -5.91 -25.13 -4.63
C VAL A 217 -5.98 -24.54 -6.04
N PHE A 218 -5.17 -23.54 -6.34
CA PHE A 218 -5.22 -22.81 -7.62
C PHE A 218 -4.01 -23.08 -8.53
N ASN A 219 -3.29 -24.17 -8.26
CA ASN A 219 -2.16 -24.64 -9.06
C ASN A 219 -1.05 -23.57 -9.25
N ALA A 220 -0.81 -22.74 -8.22
CA ALA A 220 0.26 -21.74 -8.25
C ALA A 220 1.67 -22.35 -8.09
N HIS A 221 1.77 -23.67 -7.88
CA HIS A 221 3.04 -24.39 -7.69
C HIS A 221 3.91 -23.70 -6.63
N ASN A 222 5.17 -23.40 -6.94
CA ASN A 222 6.08 -22.69 -6.06
C ASN A 222 6.25 -21.22 -6.47
N ASP A 223 5.39 -20.70 -7.35
CA ASP A 223 5.52 -19.36 -7.89
C ASP A 223 5.12 -18.30 -6.85
N VAL A 224 5.87 -17.21 -6.84
CA VAL A 224 5.65 -16.02 -6.03
C VAL A 224 5.73 -14.82 -6.98
N ASP A 225 4.80 -13.89 -6.88
CA ASP A 225 4.78 -12.71 -7.75
C ASP A 225 5.60 -11.56 -7.16
N ARG A 226 5.62 -11.46 -5.84
CA ARG A 226 6.32 -10.43 -5.08
C ARG A 226 6.94 -11.02 -3.81
N ILE A 227 8.21 -10.71 -3.57
CA ILE A 227 8.88 -10.97 -2.29
C ILE A 227 9.08 -9.62 -1.61
N ALA A 228 8.60 -9.47 -0.39
CA ALA A 228 8.77 -8.25 0.40
C ALA A 228 9.52 -8.58 1.69
N PHE A 229 10.44 -7.72 2.10
CA PHE A 229 11.16 -7.88 3.36
C PHE A 229 11.55 -6.55 3.98
N SER A 230 11.74 -6.51 5.30
CA SER A 230 12.10 -5.31 6.06
C SER A 230 13.35 -5.48 6.90
N PHE A 231 13.99 -4.36 7.22
CA PHE A 231 15.17 -4.27 8.08
C PHE A 231 14.87 -3.54 9.39
N SER A 232 15.50 -4.01 10.46
CA SER A 232 15.42 -3.38 11.78
C SER A 232 16.14 -2.01 11.84
N GLU A 233 17.19 -1.80 11.04
CA GLU A 233 17.91 -0.52 10.95
C GLU A 233 17.52 0.29 9.71
N SER A 234 17.07 1.52 9.92
CA SER A 234 16.60 2.47 8.91
C SER A 234 17.72 3.20 8.16
N THR A 235 18.90 2.59 8.02
CA THR A 235 20.01 3.25 7.36
C THR A 235 19.90 3.06 5.85
N LEU A 236 19.81 4.17 5.11
CA LEU A 236 19.75 4.20 3.63
C LEU A 236 20.90 3.42 2.97
N ALA A 237 22.06 3.35 3.64
CA ALA A 237 23.20 2.51 3.24
C ALA A 237 22.92 1.01 3.40
N GLY A 238 22.24 0.61 4.47
CA GLY A 238 21.82 -0.77 4.72
C GLY A 238 20.83 -1.26 3.68
N SER A 239 19.83 -0.45 3.32
CA SER A 239 18.87 -0.79 2.25
C SER A 239 19.54 -0.96 0.89
N LYS A 240 20.53 -0.11 0.54
CA LYS A 240 21.30 -0.28 -0.71
C LYS A 240 22.18 -1.53 -0.71
N MET A 241 22.81 -1.86 0.42
CA MET A 241 23.59 -3.09 0.54
C MET A 241 22.70 -4.33 0.44
N ALA A 242 21.51 -4.28 1.05
CA ALA A 242 20.51 -5.32 0.97
C ALA A 242 20.00 -5.53 -0.46
N GLU A 243 19.71 -4.44 -1.18
CA GLU A 243 19.33 -4.49 -2.59
C GLU A 243 20.42 -5.19 -3.43
N GLN A 244 21.68 -4.78 -3.29
CA GLN A 244 22.80 -5.41 -4.01
C GLN A 244 22.96 -6.90 -3.66
N ARG A 245 22.78 -7.28 -2.40
CA ARG A 245 22.83 -8.68 -1.98
C ARG A 245 21.65 -9.48 -2.52
N ALA A 246 20.44 -8.92 -2.49
CA ALA A 246 19.26 -9.58 -3.05
C ALA A 246 19.45 -9.81 -4.56
N ILE A 247 19.94 -8.80 -5.30
CA ILE A 247 20.26 -8.95 -6.72
C ILE A 247 21.34 -10.03 -6.91
N GLY A 248 22.38 -10.06 -6.08
CA GLY A 248 23.44 -11.07 -6.17
C GLY A 248 22.99 -12.50 -5.83
N ILE A 249 21.97 -12.66 -4.98
CA ILE A 249 21.38 -13.97 -4.64
C ILE A 249 20.46 -14.46 -5.75
N LEU A 250 19.75 -13.55 -6.42
CA LEU A 250 18.77 -13.84 -7.47
C LEU A 250 19.36 -13.91 -8.89
N ALA A 251 20.62 -13.52 -9.08
CA ALA A 251 21.33 -13.53 -10.36
C ALA A 251 21.98 -14.90 -10.64
#